data_AF-A0A1S9A4B8-F1
#
_entry.id   AF-A0A1S9A4B8-F1
#
_cell.length_a   1.000
_cell.length_b   1.000
_cell.length_c   1.000
_cell.angle_alpha   90.00
_cell.angle_beta   90.00
_cell.angle_gamma   90.00
#
_symmetry.space_group_name_H-M   'P 1'
#
loop_
_entity.id
_entity.type
_entity.pdbx_description
1 polymer ?
#
loop_
_entity_poly.entity_id
_entity_poly.type
_entity_poly.pdbx_seq_one_letter_code
_entity_poly.pdbx_strand_id
1 'polypeptide(L)'
;MHKTILLFAAFLLISCSQKNKSENPIIEKSKKDSVSVKLQDKTSQAEKTNKLLIGEKIEGDFDGDGKNEFAFVTKTKEGEGNPIEDGTPDEYTISFSNSALKPIVIGCCEAQLINEGDLNQDGKDDFSIFQAPMNGCTYSMTTYSLQNSNWKQIIESFLIPTGCEGFTAEDLQKSIFLENKTVYKMEKDPNDESLKLTRKKIELK
;
A
#
# COMPACT_ATOMS: atom_id res chain seq x y z
N MET A 1 -21.02 33.25 45.25
CA MET A 1 -20.72 34.47 46.04
C MET A 1 -19.29 34.37 46.57
N HIS A 2 -18.52 35.46 46.44
CA HIS A 2 -17.22 35.75 47.08
C HIS A 2 -15.99 34.95 46.57
N LYS A 3 -14.80 35.54 46.34
CA LYS A 3 -14.34 36.95 46.26
C LYS A 3 -12.94 36.90 45.62
N THR A 4 -12.67 37.80 44.69
CA THR A 4 -11.35 38.11 44.13
C THR A 4 -10.45 38.74 45.21
N ILE A 5 -9.16 38.39 45.26
CA ILE A 5 -8.11 39.20 45.92
C ILE A 5 -6.92 39.36 44.97
N LEU A 6 -6.44 40.60 44.97
CA LEU A 6 -5.55 41.28 44.04
C LEU A 6 -4.15 41.48 44.69
N LEU A 7 -3.11 41.52 43.83
CA LEU A 7 -1.87 42.35 43.89
C LEU A 7 -0.87 42.12 45.08
N PHE A 8 0.44 42.42 45.02
CA PHE A 8 1.17 43.54 44.39
C PHE A 8 2.68 43.20 44.15
N ALA A 9 3.30 44.10 43.38
CA ALA A 9 4.64 44.18 42.78
C ALA A 9 5.90 44.12 43.67
N ALA A 10 7.06 43.94 43.02
CA ALA A 10 8.27 44.71 43.32
C ALA A 10 9.18 44.85 42.08
N PHE A 11 9.28 46.09 41.59
CA PHE A 11 10.27 46.58 40.63
C PHE A 11 11.50 47.05 41.43
N LEU A 12 12.73 46.65 41.05
CA LEU A 12 13.94 47.36 41.47
C LEU A 12 14.96 47.38 40.31
N LEU A 13 15.20 48.60 39.83
CA LEU A 13 16.22 49.03 38.88
C LEU A 13 17.56 49.18 39.60
N ILE A 14 18.68 48.77 38.98
CA ILE A 14 20.00 49.38 39.23
C ILE A 14 20.75 49.55 37.90
N SER A 15 21.36 50.74 37.80
CA SER A 15 21.91 51.45 36.65
C SER A 15 23.36 51.07 36.28
N CYS A 16 23.77 51.50 35.08
CA CYS A 16 25.07 51.31 34.40
C CYS A 16 26.28 52.00 35.07
N SER A 17 27.51 51.59 34.72
CA SER A 17 28.50 52.42 33.97
C SER A 17 29.97 51.90 33.99
N GLN A 18 30.66 52.09 32.86
CA GLN A 18 32.09 52.42 32.63
C GLN A 18 33.03 51.48 31.83
N LYS A 19 33.34 51.97 30.60
CA LYS A 19 34.64 52.25 29.93
C LYS A 19 35.66 51.14 29.54
N ASN A 20 35.78 50.95 28.20
CA ASN A 20 36.95 51.08 27.30
C ASN A 20 38.39 50.75 27.78
N LYS A 21 39.13 49.86 27.09
CA LYS A 21 40.05 50.07 25.92
C LYS A 21 41.25 49.09 25.88
N SER A 22 41.67 48.75 24.64
CA SER A 22 42.97 48.18 24.17
C SER A 22 43.28 46.72 24.55
N GLU A 23 43.86 45.83 23.74
CA GLU A 23 44.71 45.98 22.54
C GLU A 23 44.75 44.64 21.78
N ASN A 24 44.97 44.68 20.46
CA ASN A 24 45.06 43.52 19.57
C ASN A 24 46.52 42.98 19.56
N PRO A 25 46.76 41.70 19.22
CA PRO A 25 47.36 41.50 17.91
C PRO A 25 46.75 40.34 17.10
N ILE A 26 46.69 40.62 15.80
CA ILE A 26 46.34 39.73 14.69
C ILE A 26 47.50 38.76 14.44
N ILE A 27 47.23 37.45 14.38
CA ILE A 27 47.81 36.56 13.35
C ILE A 27 46.71 35.61 12.85
N GLU A 28 46.36 35.81 11.57
CA GLU A 28 45.63 34.93 10.65
C GLU A 28 46.14 33.48 10.69
N LYS A 29 45.35 32.40 10.62
CA LYS A 29 44.61 31.79 9.49
C LYS A 29 44.28 30.39 10.05
N SER A 30 43.17 29.68 9.85
CA SER A 30 42.24 29.56 8.74
C SER A 30 41.08 28.62 9.19
N LYS A 31 39.84 29.14 9.18
CA LYS A 31 38.48 28.52 9.07
C LYS A 31 38.22 27.11 9.68
N LYS A 32 37.43 27.06 10.77
CA LYS A 32 35.97 26.71 10.86
C LYS A 32 35.70 25.24 10.52
N ASP A 33 35.45 24.31 11.44
CA ASP A 33 34.69 24.31 12.71
C ASP A 33 33.30 24.97 12.64
N SER A 34 32.34 24.10 12.30
CA SER A 34 31.27 23.64 13.19
C SER A 34 30.10 24.58 13.58
N VAL A 35 28.92 23.95 13.51
CA VAL A 35 27.67 24.22 14.24
C VAL A 35 26.80 25.40 13.83
N SER A 36 25.63 25.05 13.30
CA SER A 36 24.33 25.67 13.60
C SER A 36 23.25 24.82 12.93
N VAL A 37 22.08 24.50 13.45
CA VAL A 37 21.36 24.70 14.71
C VAL A 37 20.23 23.66 14.61
N LYS A 38 19.87 22.99 15.71
CA LYS A 38 18.71 22.10 15.80
C LYS A 38 17.44 22.85 15.40
N LEU A 39 16.82 22.41 14.30
CA LEU A 39 15.38 22.55 14.07
C LEU A 39 14.79 21.16 14.22
N GLN A 40 13.97 20.99 15.26
CA GLN A 40 13.15 19.82 15.47
C GLN A 40 12.09 19.81 14.38
N ASP A 41 12.27 18.93 13.39
CA ASP A 41 11.18 18.53 12.52
C ASP A 41 10.56 17.27 13.14
N LYS A 42 9.36 17.44 13.69
CA LYS A 42 8.56 16.38 14.28
C LYS A 42 7.76 15.73 13.16
N THR A 43 8.44 15.03 12.28
CA THR A 43 7.78 14.20 11.26
C THR A 43 7.60 12.82 11.86
N SER A 44 6.35 12.47 12.17
CA SER A 44 6.00 11.10 12.54
C SER A 44 6.39 10.18 11.39
N GLN A 45 7.50 9.47 11.57
CA GLN A 45 7.81 8.32 10.73
C GLN A 45 6.78 7.26 11.04
N ALA A 46 5.77 7.14 10.17
CA ALA A 46 5.07 5.89 10.02
C ALA A 46 6.12 4.83 9.73
N GLU A 47 6.19 3.81 10.58
CA GLU A 47 6.99 2.62 10.33
C GLU A 47 6.59 2.08 8.95
N LYS A 48 7.47 2.23 7.95
CA LYS A 48 7.38 1.44 6.72
C LYS A 48 7.78 0.02 7.12
N THR A 49 6.83 -0.73 7.66
CA THR A 49 6.84 -2.19 7.54
C THR A 49 6.89 -2.50 6.05
N ASN A 50 7.94 -3.19 5.59
CA ASN A 50 8.05 -3.67 4.22
C ASN A 50 7.05 -4.83 4.01
N LYS A 51 5.74 -4.53 4.07
CA LYS A 51 4.66 -5.49 3.86
C LYS A 51 4.74 -6.00 2.42
N LEU A 52 4.65 -7.32 2.23
CA LEU A 52 4.59 -7.93 0.90
C LEU A 52 3.20 -7.72 0.35
N LEU A 53 3.01 -6.65 -0.43
CA LEU A 53 1.69 -6.31 -0.96
C LEU A 53 1.39 -6.97 -2.30
N ILE A 54 2.40 -7.37 -3.07
CA ILE A 54 2.22 -7.96 -4.41
C ILE A 54 3.18 -9.12 -4.64
N GLY A 55 2.66 -10.17 -5.26
CA GLY A 55 3.42 -11.31 -5.78
C GLY A 55 2.70 -12.63 -5.56
N GLU A 56 3.39 -13.75 -5.74
CA GLU A 56 2.86 -15.08 -5.41
C GLU A 56 2.66 -15.26 -3.90
N LYS A 57 3.26 -14.39 -3.09
CA LYS A 57 3.08 -14.33 -1.64
C LYS A 57 2.78 -12.90 -1.23
N ILE A 58 1.68 -12.71 -0.51
CA ILE A 58 1.31 -11.43 0.09
C ILE A 58 1.05 -11.57 1.59
N GLU A 59 1.14 -10.46 2.31
CA GLU A 59 0.87 -10.35 3.74
C GLU A 59 -0.35 -9.46 3.98
N GLY A 60 -1.24 -9.79 4.91
CA GLY A 60 -2.46 -9.03 5.22
C GLY A 60 -3.21 -9.50 6.46
N ASP A 61 -4.01 -8.63 7.07
CA ASP A 61 -4.94 -8.99 8.16
C ASP A 61 -6.26 -9.43 7.54
N PHE A 62 -6.30 -10.67 7.07
CA PHE A 62 -7.35 -11.16 6.17
C PHE A 62 -8.61 -11.59 6.91
N ASP A 63 -8.51 -11.91 8.21
CA ASP A 63 -9.66 -12.26 9.05
C ASP A 63 -10.12 -11.13 9.99
N GLY A 64 -9.32 -10.06 10.12
CA GLY A 64 -9.62 -8.87 10.93
C GLY A 64 -9.32 -9.06 12.41
N ASP A 65 -8.42 -9.98 12.78
CA ASP A 65 -8.02 -10.22 14.17
C ASP A 65 -6.93 -9.28 14.68
N GLY A 66 -6.41 -8.40 13.80
CA GLY A 66 -5.35 -7.45 14.09
C GLY A 66 -3.94 -8.01 13.91
N LYS A 67 -3.78 -9.26 13.44
CA LYS A 67 -2.50 -9.86 13.07
C LYS A 67 -2.47 -10.07 11.56
N ASN A 68 -1.27 -10.04 10.99
CA ASN A 68 -1.11 -10.37 9.59
C ASN A 68 -0.90 -11.88 9.41
N GLU A 69 -1.53 -12.41 8.36
CA GLU A 69 -1.26 -13.70 7.77
C GLU A 69 -0.58 -13.54 6.41
N PHE A 70 -0.12 -14.66 5.86
CA PHE A 70 0.32 -14.75 4.47
C PHE A 70 -0.69 -15.48 3.61
N ALA A 71 -0.90 -15.00 2.39
CA ALA A 71 -1.53 -15.74 1.30
C ALA A 71 -0.46 -16.16 0.27
N PHE A 72 -0.61 -17.34 -0.32
CA PHE A 72 0.36 -17.94 -1.24
C PHE A 72 -0.34 -18.56 -2.44
N VAL A 73 0.18 -18.31 -3.65
CA VAL A 73 -0.16 -19.05 -4.86
C VAL A 73 0.73 -20.29 -4.93
N THR A 74 0.10 -21.46 -5.05
CA THR A 74 0.81 -22.74 -5.16
C THR A 74 0.33 -23.47 -6.39
N LYS A 75 1.26 -23.93 -7.23
CA LYS A 75 0.94 -24.90 -8.29
C LYS A 75 0.57 -26.24 -7.64
N THR A 76 -0.67 -26.66 -7.81
CA THR A 76 -1.22 -27.90 -7.22
C THR A 76 -1.24 -29.06 -8.20
N LYS A 77 -1.12 -28.79 -9.50
CA LYS A 77 -1.01 -29.80 -10.54
C LYS A 77 -0.13 -29.27 -11.66
N GLU A 78 0.80 -30.09 -12.10
CA GLU A 78 1.60 -29.83 -13.30
C GLU A 78 0.77 -30.19 -14.54
N GLY A 79 0.78 -29.31 -15.52
CA GLY A 79 0.18 -29.55 -16.83
C GLY A 79 1.02 -30.54 -17.66
N GLU A 80 0.39 -31.09 -18.70
CA GLU A 80 1.02 -32.01 -19.64
C GLU A 80 0.65 -31.62 -21.07
N GLY A 81 1.60 -31.64 -22.00
CA GLY A 81 1.34 -31.34 -23.41
C GLY A 81 0.90 -29.89 -23.67
N ASN A 82 0.29 -29.64 -24.83
CA ASN A 82 -0.28 -28.32 -25.16
C ASN A 82 -1.74 -28.25 -24.72
N PRO A 83 -2.12 -27.42 -23.72
CA PRO A 83 -3.50 -27.34 -23.20
C PRO A 83 -4.56 -26.93 -24.24
N ILE A 84 -4.15 -26.42 -25.41
CA ILE A 84 -5.05 -26.02 -26.50
C ILE A 84 -5.35 -27.15 -27.47
N GLU A 85 -4.51 -28.18 -27.47
CA GLU A 85 -4.68 -29.36 -28.31
C GLU A 85 -5.31 -30.47 -27.47
N ASP A 86 -4.47 -31.35 -26.91
CA ASP A 86 -4.87 -32.52 -26.13
C ASP A 86 -4.20 -32.56 -24.74
N GLY A 87 -3.49 -31.50 -24.37
CA GLY A 87 -2.83 -31.36 -23.09
C GLY A 87 -3.76 -30.95 -21.95
N THR A 88 -3.19 -30.89 -20.74
CA THR A 88 -3.84 -30.34 -19.54
C THR A 88 -3.04 -29.16 -19.02
N PRO A 89 -3.69 -28.07 -18.57
CA PRO A 89 -2.97 -26.94 -18.00
C PRO A 89 -2.48 -27.25 -16.58
N ASP A 90 -1.50 -26.47 -16.13
CA ASP A 90 -1.20 -26.33 -14.70
C ASP A 90 -2.47 -25.90 -13.94
N GLU A 91 -2.60 -26.31 -12.69
CA GLU A 91 -3.66 -25.82 -11.79
C GLU A 91 -3.05 -25.20 -10.54
N TYR A 92 -3.62 -24.08 -10.09
CA TYR A 92 -3.12 -23.31 -8.95
C TYR A 92 -4.19 -23.16 -7.87
N THR A 93 -3.72 -23.04 -6.63
CA THR A 93 -4.55 -22.79 -5.45
C THR A 93 -3.93 -21.69 -4.59
N ILE A 94 -4.75 -20.78 -4.09
CA ILE A 94 -4.37 -19.82 -3.06
C ILE A 94 -4.58 -20.45 -1.69
N SER A 95 -3.52 -20.51 -0.89
CA SER A 95 -3.54 -21.00 0.49
C SER A 95 -3.12 -19.90 1.46
N PHE A 96 -3.48 -20.06 2.73
CA PHE A 96 -3.21 -19.06 3.77
C PHE A 96 -2.40 -19.67 4.92
N SER A 97 -1.56 -18.87 5.58
CA SER A 97 -0.81 -19.33 6.77
C SER A 97 -1.71 -19.59 7.98
N ASN A 98 -2.85 -18.91 8.06
CA ASN A 98 -3.90 -19.23 9.03
C ASN A 98 -4.81 -20.33 8.47
N SER A 99 -4.79 -21.50 9.10
CA SER A 99 -5.56 -22.67 8.68
C SER A 99 -7.08 -22.51 8.82
N ALA A 100 -7.57 -21.48 9.50
CA ALA A 100 -8.99 -21.16 9.56
C ALA A 100 -9.51 -20.54 8.24
N LEU A 101 -8.63 -19.92 7.45
CA LEU A 101 -8.95 -19.37 6.15
C LEU A 101 -8.99 -20.48 5.10
N LYS A 102 -10.10 -20.57 4.38
CA LYS A 102 -10.29 -21.61 3.35
C LYS A 102 -9.43 -21.31 2.12
N PRO A 103 -8.77 -22.33 1.52
CA PRO A 103 -8.10 -22.16 0.24
C PRO A 103 -9.06 -21.78 -0.89
N ILE A 104 -8.53 -21.15 -1.94
CA ILE A 104 -9.25 -20.80 -3.17
C ILE A 104 -8.59 -21.51 -4.34
N VAL A 105 -9.29 -22.44 -4.99
CA VAL A 105 -8.83 -23.03 -6.24
C VAL A 105 -9.06 -22.01 -7.35
N ILE A 106 -7.99 -21.60 -8.03
CA ILE A 106 -8.05 -20.57 -9.09
C ILE A 106 -7.93 -21.17 -10.49
N GLY A 107 -7.73 -22.49 -10.58
CA GLY A 107 -7.65 -23.20 -11.86
C GLY A 107 -6.37 -22.86 -12.60
N CYS A 108 -6.47 -22.77 -13.94
CA CYS A 108 -5.29 -22.56 -14.75
C CYS A 108 -4.62 -21.23 -14.50
N CYS A 109 -3.30 -21.37 -14.59
CA CYS A 109 -2.34 -20.38 -15.00
C CYS A 109 -1.81 -19.56 -13.83
N GLU A 110 -0.58 -19.07 -14.00
CA GLU A 110 0.13 -18.31 -12.99
C GLU A 110 -0.67 -17.08 -12.56
N ALA A 111 -0.54 -16.72 -11.29
CA ALA A 111 -1.24 -15.58 -10.73
C ALA A 111 -0.34 -14.80 -9.79
N GLN A 112 -0.52 -13.49 -9.75
CA GLN A 112 -0.02 -12.63 -8.69
C GLN A 112 -1.18 -12.21 -7.80
N LEU A 113 -0.93 -12.16 -6.49
CA LEU A 113 -1.83 -11.61 -5.52
C LEU A 113 -1.48 -10.16 -5.26
N ILE A 114 -2.49 -9.36 -4.95
CA ILE A 114 -2.37 -7.94 -4.59
C ILE A 114 -3.19 -7.74 -3.32
N ASN A 115 -2.55 -7.36 -2.20
CA ASN A 115 -3.29 -6.91 -1.03
C ASN A 115 -3.84 -5.50 -1.32
N GLU A 116 -5.15 -5.37 -1.31
CA GLU A 116 -5.88 -4.13 -1.63
C GLU A 116 -6.19 -3.28 -0.37
N GLY A 117 -5.88 -3.81 0.81
CA GLY A 117 -6.34 -3.31 2.09
C GLY A 117 -7.86 -3.48 2.26
N ASP A 118 -8.43 -2.78 3.22
CA ASP A 118 -9.86 -2.85 3.54
C ASP A 118 -10.70 -1.97 2.59
N LEU A 119 -11.11 -2.52 1.44
CA LEU A 119 -11.88 -1.78 0.42
C LEU A 119 -13.33 -1.58 0.86
N ASN A 120 -13.89 -2.56 1.58
CA ASN A 120 -15.30 -2.55 2.00
C ASN A 120 -15.53 -1.89 3.38
N GLN A 121 -14.46 -1.52 4.09
CA GLN A 121 -14.45 -0.92 5.43
C GLN A 121 -15.04 -1.83 6.53
N ASP A 122 -14.85 -3.14 6.43
CA ASP A 122 -15.30 -4.13 7.41
C ASP A 122 -14.24 -4.52 8.45
N GLY A 123 -13.03 -3.95 8.33
CA GLY A 123 -11.90 -4.19 9.21
C GLY A 123 -11.01 -5.37 8.81
N LYS A 124 -11.19 -5.94 7.61
CA LYS A 124 -10.35 -7.00 7.04
C LYS A 124 -9.68 -6.50 5.77
N ASP A 125 -8.48 -6.99 5.51
CA ASP A 125 -7.84 -6.79 4.21
C ASP A 125 -8.55 -7.60 3.13
N ASP A 126 -8.86 -6.94 2.02
CA ASP A 126 -9.28 -7.53 0.75
C ASP A 126 -8.05 -7.79 -0.13
N PHE A 127 -8.18 -8.69 -1.10
CA PHE A 127 -7.10 -8.94 -2.06
C PHE A 127 -7.61 -9.25 -3.45
N SER A 128 -6.81 -8.92 -4.45
CA SER A 128 -7.05 -9.26 -5.84
C SER A 128 -6.13 -10.38 -6.34
N ILE A 129 -6.66 -11.14 -7.29
CA ILE A 129 -5.93 -12.14 -8.06
C ILE A 129 -5.77 -11.59 -9.47
N PHE A 130 -4.54 -11.33 -9.86
CA PHE A 130 -4.15 -10.98 -11.21
C PHE A 130 -3.63 -12.22 -11.93
N GLN A 131 -4.49 -12.83 -12.76
CA GLN A 131 -4.26 -14.16 -13.30
C GLN A 131 -3.94 -14.12 -14.80
N ALA A 132 -2.89 -14.84 -15.17
CA ALA A 132 -2.46 -14.99 -16.55
C ALA A 132 -3.52 -15.73 -17.39
N PRO A 133 -3.72 -15.34 -18.65
CA PRO A 133 -4.56 -16.13 -19.54
C PRO A 133 -3.81 -17.39 -19.97
N MET A 134 -4.57 -18.40 -20.40
CA MET A 134 -3.99 -19.59 -21.03
C MET A 134 -3.30 -19.26 -22.38
N ASN A 135 -3.77 -18.22 -23.08
CA ASN A 135 -3.12 -17.67 -24.28
C ASN A 135 -3.31 -16.16 -24.39
N GLY A 136 -2.37 -15.52 -25.09
CA GLY A 136 -2.39 -14.09 -25.32
C GLY A 136 -1.98 -13.31 -24.07
N CYS A 137 -2.38 -12.04 -24.00
CA CYS A 137 -1.85 -11.09 -23.03
C CYS A 137 -2.96 -10.27 -22.36
N THR A 138 -4.12 -10.90 -22.19
CA THR A 138 -5.27 -10.31 -21.52
C THR A 138 -5.50 -11.05 -20.21
N TYR A 139 -5.04 -10.44 -19.13
CA TYR A 139 -5.12 -11.00 -17.79
C TYR A 139 -6.52 -10.76 -17.21
N SER A 140 -6.91 -11.54 -16.21
CA SER A 140 -8.10 -11.27 -15.42
C SER A 140 -7.71 -10.70 -14.05
N MET A 141 -8.55 -9.81 -13.53
CA MET A 141 -8.47 -9.33 -12.14
C MET A 141 -9.75 -9.73 -11.41
N THR A 142 -9.62 -10.43 -10.29
CA THR A 142 -10.75 -10.81 -9.43
C THR A 142 -10.45 -10.49 -7.97
N THR A 143 -11.32 -9.72 -7.33
CA THR A 143 -11.10 -9.21 -5.96
C THR A 143 -12.02 -9.91 -4.95
N TYR A 144 -11.44 -10.37 -3.85
CA TYR A 144 -12.10 -11.12 -2.79
C TYR A 144 -12.05 -10.40 -1.45
N SER A 145 -13.11 -10.63 -0.68
CA SER A 145 -13.25 -10.24 0.73
C SER A 145 -13.69 -11.43 1.56
N LEU A 146 -13.27 -11.52 2.82
CA LEU A 146 -13.69 -12.60 3.72
C LEU A 146 -15.01 -12.25 4.41
N GLN A 147 -16.11 -12.83 3.93
CA GLN A 147 -17.43 -12.60 4.50
C GLN A 147 -18.03 -13.90 5.06
N ASN A 148 -18.45 -13.86 6.33
CA ASN A 148 -19.04 -15.03 7.01
C ASN A 148 -18.16 -16.29 6.87
N SER A 149 -16.85 -16.13 7.08
CA SER A 149 -15.83 -17.21 6.96
C SER A 149 -15.73 -17.85 5.56
N ASN A 150 -16.13 -17.13 4.51
CA ASN A 150 -15.98 -17.57 3.13
C ASN A 150 -15.50 -16.41 2.25
N TRP A 151 -14.61 -16.69 1.32
CA TRP A 151 -14.18 -15.73 0.31
C TRP A 151 -15.33 -15.39 -0.64
N LYS A 152 -15.65 -14.11 -0.74
CA LYS A 152 -16.69 -13.57 -1.63
C LYS A 152 -16.05 -12.59 -2.58
N GLN A 153 -16.37 -12.74 -3.86
CA GLN A 153 -15.99 -11.78 -4.87
C GLN A 153 -16.78 -10.49 -4.65
N ILE A 154 -16.07 -9.38 -4.38
CA ILE A 154 -16.69 -8.08 -4.08
C ILE A 154 -16.66 -7.11 -5.26
N ILE A 155 -15.80 -7.35 -6.26
CA ILE A 155 -15.72 -6.56 -7.49
C ILE A 155 -15.99 -7.47 -8.68
N GLU A 156 -16.80 -7.02 -9.64
CA GLU A 156 -16.96 -7.75 -10.90
C GLU A 156 -15.61 -7.94 -11.59
N SER A 157 -15.28 -9.18 -11.95
CA SER A 157 -14.01 -9.50 -12.59
C SER A 157 -13.89 -8.72 -13.89
N PHE A 158 -12.70 -8.18 -14.14
CA PHE A 158 -12.44 -7.43 -15.36
C PHE A 158 -11.14 -7.87 -16.02
N LEU A 159 -11.03 -7.56 -17.31
CA LEU A 159 -9.89 -7.91 -18.12
C LEU A 159 -8.90 -6.77 -18.19
N ILE A 160 -7.61 -7.11 -18.15
CA ILE A 160 -6.49 -6.18 -18.25
C ILE A 160 -5.69 -6.58 -19.49
N PRO A 161 -5.89 -5.91 -20.63
CA PRO A 161 -5.06 -6.11 -21.81
C PRO A 161 -3.68 -5.48 -21.56
N THR A 162 -2.65 -6.30 -21.38
CA THR A 162 -1.27 -5.83 -21.17
C THR A 162 -0.56 -5.55 -22.49
N GLY A 163 -1.12 -5.96 -23.63
CA GLY A 163 -0.46 -5.80 -24.94
C GLY A 163 0.82 -6.63 -25.08
N CYS A 164 0.97 -7.68 -24.25
CA CYS A 164 2.19 -8.47 -24.10
C CYS A 164 3.39 -7.68 -23.56
N GLU A 165 3.13 -6.49 -23.04
CA GLU A 165 4.09 -5.74 -22.25
C GLU A 165 4.10 -6.30 -20.82
N GLY A 166 5.26 -6.19 -20.16
CA GLY A 166 5.36 -6.48 -18.74
C GLY A 166 4.54 -5.47 -17.93
N PHE A 167 4.17 -5.87 -16.72
CA PHE A 167 3.53 -5.01 -15.72
C PHE A 167 4.49 -4.79 -14.56
N THR A 168 4.36 -3.66 -13.88
CA THR A 168 5.08 -3.41 -12.63
C THR A 168 4.17 -3.67 -11.44
N ALA A 169 4.74 -4.05 -10.29
CA ALA A 169 3.97 -4.16 -9.06
C ALA A 169 3.31 -2.81 -8.70
N GLU A 170 3.97 -1.69 -8.98
CA GLU A 170 3.40 -0.36 -8.72
C GLU A 170 2.12 -0.10 -9.54
N ASP A 171 2.09 -0.51 -10.81
CA ASP A 171 0.91 -0.35 -11.66
C ASP A 171 -0.24 -1.25 -11.20
N LEU A 172 0.06 -2.49 -10.81
CA LEU A 172 -0.93 -3.41 -10.25
C LEU A 172 -1.52 -2.90 -8.94
N GLN A 173 -0.69 -2.38 -8.02
CA GLN A 173 -1.16 -1.83 -6.74
C GLN A 173 -2.09 -0.63 -6.91
N LYS A 174 -1.92 0.14 -7.99
CA LYS A 174 -2.75 1.32 -8.29
C LYS A 174 -3.99 0.97 -9.12
N SER A 175 -4.16 -0.30 -9.50
CA SER A 175 -5.25 -0.72 -10.38
C SER A 175 -6.62 -0.61 -9.73
N ILE A 176 -6.72 -0.86 -8.42
CA ILE A 176 -7.90 -0.72 -7.58
C ILE A 176 -7.50 0.09 -6.34
N PHE A 177 -8.31 1.04 -5.91
CA PHE A 177 -8.01 1.85 -4.73
C PHE A 177 -9.26 2.46 -4.08
N LEU A 178 -9.18 2.68 -2.77
CA LEU A 178 -10.21 3.37 -1.99
C LEU A 178 -9.87 4.87 -1.85
N GLU A 179 -10.79 5.73 -2.26
CA GLU A 179 -10.70 7.18 -2.04
C GLU A 179 -12.04 7.70 -1.51
N ASN A 180 -12.03 8.37 -0.35
CA ASN A 180 -13.25 8.94 0.26
C ASN A 180 -14.42 7.93 0.35
N LYS A 181 -14.13 6.72 0.86
CA LYS A 181 -15.09 5.61 1.00
C LYS A 181 -15.67 5.08 -0.32
N THR A 182 -15.06 5.45 -1.44
CA THR A 182 -15.46 5.02 -2.78
C THR A 182 -14.33 4.23 -3.41
N VAL A 183 -14.63 3.03 -3.91
CA VAL A 183 -13.66 2.21 -4.61
C VAL A 183 -13.62 2.63 -6.08
N TYR A 184 -12.40 2.74 -6.60
CA TYR A 184 -12.14 3.05 -8.00
C TYR A 184 -11.26 1.97 -8.61
N LYS A 185 -11.35 1.82 -9.93
CA LYS A 185 -10.30 1.19 -10.73
C LYS A 185 -9.73 2.14 -11.77
N MET A 186 -8.49 1.88 -12.15
CA MET A 186 -7.88 2.48 -13.33
C MET A 186 -8.25 1.65 -14.57
N GLU A 187 -8.71 2.31 -15.62
CA GLU A 187 -8.97 1.70 -16.93
C GLU A 187 -8.47 2.59 -18.06
N LYS A 188 -7.94 1.97 -19.13
CA LYS A 188 -7.62 2.68 -20.36
C LYS A 188 -8.92 3.00 -21.10
N ASP A 189 -9.10 4.25 -21.52
CA ASP A 189 -10.25 4.62 -22.35
C ASP A 189 -10.07 4.05 -23.77
N PRO A 190 -10.92 3.10 -24.21
CA PRO A 190 -10.79 2.51 -25.53
C PRO A 190 -11.17 3.47 -26.67
N ASN A 191 -11.82 4.60 -26.37
CA ASN A 191 -12.20 5.61 -27.35
C ASN A 191 -11.13 6.70 -27.52
N ASP A 192 -10.07 6.66 -26.71
CA ASP A 192 -8.95 7.59 -26.77
C ASP A 192 -7.77 6.90 -27.47
N GLU A 193 -7.28 7.48 -28.58
CA GLU A 193 -6.17 6.91 -29.37
C GLU A 193 -4.86 6.81 -28.57
N SER A 194 -4.69 7.62 -27.52
CA SER A 194 -3.55 7.55 -26.60
C SER A 194 -3.74 6.54 -25.46
N LEU A 195 -4.88 5.84 -25.43
CA LEU A 195 -5.28 4.88 -24.38
C LEU A 195 -5.14 5.47 -22.99
N LYS A 196 -5.57 6.73 -22.86
CA LYS A 196 -5.46 7.49 -21.62
C LYS A 196 -6.05 6.70 -20.44
N LEU A 197 -5.28 6.63 -19.36
CA LEU A 197 -5.75 6.06 -18.10
C LEU A 197 -6.80 6.98 -17.47
N THR A 198 -7.95 6.40 -17.17
CA THR A 198 -9.08 7.04 -16.50
C THR A 198 -9.43 6.28 -15.24
N ARG A 199 -9.99 6.98 -14.25
CA ARG A 199 -10.51 6.35 -13.05
C ARG A 199 -12.00 6.10 -13.20
N LYS A 200 -12.46 4.92 -12.81
CA LYS A 200 -13.87 4.54 -12.83
C LYS A 200 -14.31 4.08 -11.45
N LYS A 201 -15.45 4.59 -11.01
CA LYS A 201 -16.10 4.17 -9.77
C LYS A 201 -16.54 2.70 -9.87
N ILE A 202 -16.31 1.94 -8.82
CA ILE A 202 -16.79 0.56 -8.65
C ILE A 202 -17.86 0.56 -7.55
N GLU A 203 -18.92 -0.20 -7.79
CA GLU A 203 -19.86 -0.60 -6.74
C GLU A 203 -19.47 -1.98 -6.25
N LEU A 204 -19.32 -2.12 -4.93
CA LEU A 204 -19.02 -3.41 -4.30
C LEU A 204 -20.29 -4.28 -4.25
N LYS A 205 -20.12 -5.60 -4.37
CA LYS A 205 -21.18 -6.60 -4.31
C LYS A 205 -21.51 -7.04 -2.88
#